data_AF-A0A935XXA1-F1
#
_entry.id   AF-A0A935XXA1-F1
#
_cell.length_a   1.000
_cell.length_b   1.000
_cell.length_c   1.000
_cell.angle_alpha   90.00
_cell.angle_beta   90.00
_cell.angle_gamma   90.00
#
_symmetry.space_group_name_H-M   'P 1'
#
loop_
_entity.id
_entity.type
_entity.pdbx_description
1 polymer ?
#
loop_
_entity_poly.entity_id
_entity_poly.type
_entity_poly.pdbx_seq_one_letter_code
_entity_poly.pdbx_strand_id
1 'polypeptide(L)'
;MARVWRFQIHPPGQYQPDHIGESDPGATAVFDPAISFNPKCTAAAGTFSCASCHFAGAGFSSGVHQAIAGGGRGFGLLRHKHPQCDSSELDVQMVKTPSIVNCAFQEVMLWSGKFGCCGPNFGTDSLWPKGKFH
;
A
#
# COMPACT_ATOMS: atom_id res chain seq x y z
N MET A 1 17.26 -22.89 -5.44
CA MET A 1 16.02 -23.20 -6.17
C MET A 1 14.96 -22.19 -5.75
N ALA A 2 14.69 -21.16 -6.56
CA ALA A 2 13.68 -20.15 -6.24
C ALA A 2 12.34 -20.59 -6.83
N ARG A 3 11.34 -20.80 -5.97
CA ARG A 3 9.95 -20.99 -6.40
C ARG A 3 9.42 -19.62 -6.83
N VAL A 4 9.13 -19.47 -8.12
CA VAL A 4 8.46 -18.30 -8.68
C VAL A 4 7.02 -18.34 -8.19
N TRP A 5 6.65 -17.43 -7.29
CA TRP A 5 5.25 -17.15 -7.01
C TRP A 5 4.70 -16.32 -8.16
N ARG A 6 4.00 -17.00 -9.07
CA ARG A 6 3.28 -16.36 -10.17
C ARG A 6 2.03 -15.74 -9.55
N PHE A 7 1.95 -14.42 -9.52
CA PHE A 7 0.68 -13.73 -9.23
C PHE A 7 -0.23 -13.97 -10.42
N GLN A 8 -1.03 -15.03 -10.34
CA GLN A 8 -1.95 -15.42 -11.38
C GLN A 8 -3.23 -14.62 -11.15
N ILE A 9 -3.39 -13.54 -11.91
CA ILE A 9 -4.70 -12.94 -12.14
C ILE A 9 -5.59 -14.05 -12.71
N HIS A 10 -6.54 -14.50 -11.90
CA HIS A 10 -7.47 -15.54 -12.31
C HIS A 10 -8.30 -14.99 -13.49
N PRO A 11 -8.44 -15.76 -14.58
CA PRO A 11 -9.34 -15.36 -15.65
C PRO A 11 -10.77 -15.20 -15.10
N PRO A 12 -11.58 -14.28 -15.66
CA PRO A 12 -12.95 -14.08 -15.22
C PRO A 12 -13.71 -15.43 -15.28
N GLY A 13 -14.21 -15.87 -14.13
CA GLY A 13 -14.92 -17.16 -13.99
C GLY A 13 -14.28 -18.17 -13.02
N GLN A 14 -13.10 -17.88 -12.45
CA GLN A 14 -12.53 -18.70 -11.36
C GLN A 14 -12.71 -17.98 -10.02
N TYR A 15 -13.96 -17.96 -9.53
CA TYR A 15 -14.25 -17.60 -8.13
C TYR A 15 -13.69 -18.72 -7.25
N GLN A 16 -12.63 -18.46 -6.47
CA GLN A 16 -12.38 -19.30 -5.32
C GLN A 16 -13.51 -19.02 -4.33
N PRO A 17 -14.25 -20.04 -3.85
CA PRO A 17 -15.27 -19.81 -2.85
C PRO A 17 -14.61 -19.11 -1.67
N ASP A 18 -15.11 -17.92 -1.35
CA ASP A 18 -14.83 -17.31 -0.07
C ASP A 18 -15.12 -18.36 0.99
N HIS A 19 -14.15 -18.57 1.87
CA HIS A 19 -14.34 -19.43 3.03
C HIS A 19 -15.36 -18.75 3.95
N ILE A 20 -16.65 -18.89 3.64
CA ILE A 20 -17.78 -18.39 4.43
C ILE A 20 -17.81 -19.16 5.76
N GLY A 21 -16.95 -18.75 6.70
CA GLY A 21 -16.78 -19.39 8.00
C GLY A 21 -15.37 -19.31 8.58
N GLU A 22 -14.35 -18.98 7.78
CA GLU A 22 -12.99 -18.76 8.26
C GLU A 22 -12.57 -17.31 8.03
N SER A 23 -11.94 -16.69 9.01
CA SER A 23 -11.45 -15.31 8.87
C SER A 23 -10.43 -15.25 7.75
N ASP A 24 -10.71 -14.47 6.70
CA ASP A 24 -9.77 -14.24 5.61
C ASP A 24 -8.47 -13.62 6.18
N PRO A 25 -7.32 -14.31 6.09
CA PRO A 25 -6.05 -13.78 6.57
C PRO A 25 -5.67 -12.48 5.86
N GLY A 26 -6.11 -12.29 4.61
CA GLY A 26 -5.95 -11.04 3.87
C GLY A 26 -6.72 -9.89 4.50
N ALA A 27 -7.98 -10.10 4.86
CA ALA A 27 -8.81 -9.10 5.54
C ALA A 27 -8.22 -8.70 6.90
N THR A 28 -7.69 -9.66 7.65
CA THR A 28 -7.05 -9.40 8.96
C THR A 28 -5.75 -8.60 8.80
N ALA A 29 -4.91 -8.95 7.81
CA ALA A 29 -3.64 -8.29 7.56
C ALA A 29 -3.78 -6.80 7.19
N VAL A 30 -4.91 -6.38 6.61
CA VAL A 30 -5.15 -4.96 6.29
C VAL A 30 -5.11 -4.08 7.55
N PHE A 31 -5.60 -4.60 8.67
CA PHE A 31 -5.69 -3.87 9.93
C PHE A 31 -4.55 -4.19 10.89
N ASP A 32 -3.81 -5.27 10.66
CA ASP A 32 -2.76 -5.75 11.56
C ASP A 32 -1.48 -4.89 11.47
N PRO A 33 -1.12 -4.14 12.53
CA PRO A 33 0.12 -3.39 12.53
C PRO A 33 1.37 -4.26 12.75
N ALA A 34 1.24 -5.54 13.14
CA ALA A 34 2.39 -6.44 13.32
C ALA A 34 3.17 -6.68 12.01
N ILE A 35 2.55 -6.44 10.85
CA ILE A 35 3.22 -6.48 9.54
C ILE A 35 4.31 -5.39 9.42
N SER A 36 4.27 -4.36 10.26
CA SER A 36 5.25 -3.27 10.31
C SER A 36 6.45 -3.55 11.22
N PHE A 37 7.03 -4.74 11.13
CA PHE A 37 8.04 -5.23 12.09
C PHE A 37 9.45 -4.64 11.88
N ASN A 38 9.80 -4.15 10.69
CA ASN A 38 11.14 -3.60 10.41
C ASN A 38 11.11 -2.31 9.55
N PRO A 39 10.49 -1.21 10.04
CA PRO A 39 10.56 0.08 9.38
C PRO A 39 11.94 0.73 9.53
N LYS A 40 12.25 1.70 8.66
CA LYS A 40 13.47 2.52 8.78
C LYS A 40 13.57 3.21 10.15
N CYS A 41 12.50 3.88 10.57
CA CYS A 41 12.39 4.41 11.92
C CYS A 41 11.83 3.36 12.87
N THR A 42 12.69 2.73 13.66
CA THR A 42 12.31 1.64 14.59
C THR A 42 11.32 2.06 15.66
N ALA A 43 11.30 3.34 16.06
CA ALA A 43 10.32 3.89 17.00
C ALA A 43 8.86 3.81 16.47
N ALA A 44 8.68 3.67 15.16
CA ALA A 44 7.37 3.50 14.53
C ALA A 44 7.02 2.03 14.21
N ALA A 45 7.83 1.06 14.64
CA ALA A 45 7.52 -0.36 14.45
C ALA A 45 6.23 -0.75 15.17
N GLY A 46 5.38 -1.54 14.52
CA GLY A 46 4.09 -1.94 15.08
C GLY A 46 3.05 -0.82 15.18
N THR A 47 3.25 0.33 14.51
CA THR A 47 2.34 1.49 14.58
C THR A 47 1.56 1.76 13.29
N PHE A 48 1.74 0.94 12.26
CA PHE A 48 1.10 1.12 10.97
C PHE A 48 0.77 -0.19 10.25
N SER A 49 -0.27 -0.11 9.43
CA SER A 49 -0.78 -1.20 8.59
C SER A 49 -1.35 -0.61 7.30
N CYS A 50 -1.87 -1.43 6.40
CA CYS A 50 -2.55 -0.97 5.18
C CYS A 50 -3.66 0.03 5.52
N ALA A 51 -4.43 -0.24 6.57
CA ALA A 51 -5.51 0.61 7.05
C ALA A 51 -5.03 2.00 7.52
N SER A 52 -3.76 2.17 7.89
CA SER A 52 -3.23 3.49 8.27
C SER A 52 -3.27 4.50 7.13
N CYS A 53 -3.22 4.03 5.88
CA CYS A 53 -3.32 4.85 4.66
C CYS A 53 -4.58 4.54 3.82
N HIS A 54 -5.34 3.49 4.15
CA HIS A 54 -6.53 3.04 3.41
C HIS A 54 -7.66 2.64 4.37
N PHE A 55 -8.24 3.60 5.10
CA PHE A 55 -9.30 3.32 6.07
C PHE A 55 -10.69 3.64 5.53
N ALA A 56 -11.68 2.86 5.99
CA ALA A 56 -13.07 2.93 5.52
C ALA A 56 -13.67 4.35 5.64
N GLY A 57 -13.41 5.06 6.74
CA GLY A 57 -13.93 6.42 6.99
C GLY A 57 -13.47 7.48 5.98
N ALA A 58 -12.44 7.20 5.18
CA ALA A 58 -12.01 8.04 4.07
C ALA A 58 -12.19 7.35 2.71
N GLY A 59 -13.14 6.40 2.61
CA GLY A 59 -13.39 5.64 1.39
C GLY A 59 -12.19 4.78 1.00
N PHE A 60 -11.48 4.23 1.97
CA PHE A 60 -10.22 3.49 1.78
C PHE A 60 -9.11 4.30 1.08
N SER A 61 -9.07 5.61 1.32
CA SER A 61 -7.95 6.51 1.01
C SER A 61 -7.32 7.04 2.31
N SER A 62 -6.24 7.83 2.23
CA SER A 62 -5.55 8.35 3.42
C SER A 62 -6.34 9.40 4.20
N GLY A 63 -7.40 9.98 3.64
CA GLY A 63 -8.14 11.09 4.25
C GLY A 63 -7.37 12.42 4.38
N VAL A 64 -6.04 12.39 4.27
CA VAL A 64 -5.14 13.55 4.29
C VAL A 64 -4.38 13.70 2.97
N HIS A 65 -3.85 14.90 2.69
CA HIS A 65 -3.13 15.20 1.45
C HIS A 65 -1.89 14.32 1.22
N GLN A 66 -1.21 13.91 2.30
CA GLN A 66 0.01 13.12 2.22
C GLN A 66 -0.10 11.92 3.16
N ALA A 67 -0.07 10.71 2.60
CA ALA A 67 -0.14 9.49 3.39
C ALA A 67 1.22 9.19 4.04
N ILE A 68 1.20 8.75 5.30
CA ILE A 68 2.39 8.39 6.07
C ILE A 68 2.22 6.95 6.59
N ALA A 69 2.97 6.02 6.00
CA ALA A 69 3.06 4.64 6.45
C ALA A 69 4.11 4.53 7.57
N GLY A 70 5.29 4.04 7.24
CA GLY A 70 6.45 3.98 8.12
C GLY A 70 6.87 5.36 8.62
N GLY A 71 7.15 5.44 9.93
CA GLY A 71 7.49 6.71 10.58
C GLY A 71 6.29 7.60 10.92
N GLY A 72 5.05 7.15 10.66
CA GLY A 72 3.83 7.82 11.11
C GLY A 72 3.34 7.33 12.48
N ARG A 73 2.50 8.12 13.15
CA ARG A 73 1.71 7.72 14.32
C ARG A 73 0.32 8.35 14.31
N GLY A 74 -0.59 7.82 15.12
CA GLY A 74 -2.00 8.23 15.12
C GLY A 74 -2.78 7.53 14.01
N PHE A 75 -4.01 7.97 13.75
CA PHE A 75 -4.89 7.35 12.76
C PHE A 75 -5.83 8.37 12.13
N GLY A 76 -6.27 8.09 10.89
CA GLY A 76 -7.17 8.94 10.14
C GLY A 76 -6.63 10.35 9.93
N LEU A 77 -7.47 11.37 10.14
CA LEU A 77 -7.09 12.78 9.98
C LEU A 77 -6.07 13.26 11.02
N LEU A 78 -5.83 12.48 12.08
CA LEU A 78 -4.85 12.76 13.12
C LEU A 78 -3.54 12.00 12.91
N ARG A 79 -3.38 11.30 11.78
CA ARG A 79 -2.12 10.64 11.41
C ARG A 79 -1.05 11.71 11.11
N HIS A 80 0.09 11.65 11.79
CA HIS A 80 1.18 12.61 11.65
C HIS A 80 2.55 11.93 11.81
N LYS A 81 3.62 12.66 11.50
CA LYS A 81 4.99 12.18 11.70
C LYS A 81 5.21 11.78 13.16
N HIS A 82 5.79 10.61 13.37
CA HIS A 82 6.25 10.19 14.68
C HIS A 82 7.41 11.10 15.12
N PRO A 83 7.39 11.67 16.34
CA PRO A 83 8.33 12.72 16.76
C PRO A 83 9.78 12.27 16.82
N GLN A 84 10.01 10.96 17.00
CA GLN A 84 11.34 10.35 17.07
C GLN A 84 11.89 9.91 15.70
N CYS A 85 11.11 10.10 14.62
CA CYS A 85 11.56 9.71 13.28
C CYS A 85 12.10 10.92 12.51
N ASP A 86 13.25 10.74 11.89
CA ASP A 86 13.77 11.74 10.97
C ASP A 86 12.89 11.81 9.72
N SER A 87 12.80 12.99 9.12
CA SER A 87 11.99 13.18 7.91
C SER A 87 12.50 12.35 6.72
N SER A 88 13.80 12.01 6.68
CA SER A 88 14.40 11.13 5.67
C SER A 88 14.08 9.65 5.84
N GLU A 89 13.54 9.26 7.01
CA GLU A 89 13.18 7.87 7.32
C GLU A 89 11.70 7.56 7.03
N LEU A 90 10.90 8.58 6.74
CA LEU A 90 9.47 8.40 6.53
C LEU A 90 9.17 7.68 5.22
N ASP A 91 8.22 6.75 5.29
CA ASP A 91 7.59 6.20 4.10
C ASP A 91 6.32 6.99 3.80
N VAL A 92 6.50 8.03 2.96
CA VAL A 92 5.44 8.92 2.53
C VAL A 92 5.18 8.76 1.03
N GLN A 93 3.91 8.82 0.66
CA GLN A 93 3.52 9.00 -0.73
C GLN A 93 3.61 10.49 -1.08
N MET A 94 4.03 10.80 -2.31
CA MET A 94 4.13 12.19 -2.80
C MET A 94 2.75 12.84 -2.99
N VAL A 95 1.72 12.01 -3.11
CA VAL A 95 0.32 12.41 -3.27
C VAL A 95 -0.57 11.63 -2.32
N LYS A 96 -1.81 12.07 -2.17
CA LYS A 96 -2.86 11.35 -1.46
C LYS A 96 -2.96 9.91 -1.99
N THR A 97 -3.02 8.92 -1.10
CA THR A 97 -3.22 7.53 -1.56
C THR A 97 -4.61 7.40 -2.19
N PRO A 98 -4.71 6.75 -3.37
CA PRO A 98 -6.01 6.52 -4.00
C PRO A 98 -6.87 5.61 -3.13
N SER A 99 -8.18 5.62 -3.38
CA SER A 99 -9.05 4.59 -2.83
C SER A 99 -8.64 3.21 -3.38
N ILE A 100 -8.63 2.19 -2.53
CA ILE A 100 -8.52 0.78 -2.97
C ILE A 100 -9.88 0.16 -3.32
N VAL A 101 -10.99 0.90 -3.16
CA VAL A 101 -12.30 0.40 -3.62
C VAL A 101 -12.25 0.23 -5.13
N ASN A 102 -12.69 -0.94 -5.61
CA ASN A 102 -12.68 -1.35 -7.03
C ASN A 102 -11.28 -1.49 -7.66
N CYS A 103 -10.19 -1.50 -6.87
CA CYS A 103 -8.83 -1.67 -7.42
C CYS A 103 -8.66 -3.00 -8.18
N ALA A 104 -9.41 -4.04 -7.81
CA ALA A 104 -9.42 -5.33 -8.49
C ALA A 104 -9.89 -5.25 -9.96
N PHE A 105 -10.62 -4.20 -10.34
CA PHE A 105 -11.08 -3.97 -11.70
C PHE A 105 -10.19 -3.01 -12.49
N GLN A 106 -9.14 -2.48 -11.86
CA GLN A 106 -8.21 -1.55 -12.47
C GLN A 106 -6.97 -2.30 -12.96
N GLU A 107 -6.66 -2.18 -14.25
CA GLU A 107 -5.45 -2.78 -14.83
C GLU A 107 -4.18 -2.02 -14.42
N VAL A 108 -4.33 -0.74 -14.07
CA VAL A 108 -3.25 0.14 -13.60
C VAL A 108 -3.61 0.77 -12.27
N MET A 109 -2.66 0.78 -11.34
CA MET A 109 -2.74 1.50 -10.08
C MET A 109 -1.98 2.83 -10.17
N LEU A 110 -2.06 3.65 -9.11
CA LEU A 110 -1.29 4.89 -9.03
C LEU A 110 0.20 4.63 -9.34
N TRP A 111 0.67 5.23 -10.43
CA TRP A 111 2.06 5.15 -10.85
C TRP A 111 2.84 6.32 -10.24
N SER A 112 3.63 6.03 -9.22
CA SER A 112 4.61 6.96 -8.62
C SER A 112 6.05 6.52 -8.90
N GLY A 113 6.25 5.69 -9.93
CA GLY A 113 7.56 5.14 -10.30
C GLY A 113 8.06 3.99 -9.42
N LYS A 114 7.28 3.58 -8.41
CA LYS A 114 7.59 2.45 -7.51
C LYS A 114 6.81 1.17 -7.83
N PHE A 115 5.69 1.22 -8.57
CA PHE A 115 4.78 0.08 -8.76
C PHE A 115 4.10 0.08 -10.12
N GLY A 116 4.16 -1.03 -10.90
CA GLY A 116 3.31 -1.25 -12.11
C GLY A 116 3.94 -1.10 -13.52
N CYS A 117 5.05 -1.78 -13.86
CA CYS A 117 5.68 -1.70 -15.19
C CYS A 117 4.97 -2.54 -16.29
N CYS A 118 3.86 -3.20 -15.95
CA CYS A 118 3.14 -4.10 -16.84
C CYS A 118 1.79 -3.49 -17.29
N GLY A 119 1.06 -4.21 -18.15
CA GLY A 119 -0.24 -3.77 -18.67
C GLY A 119 -0.09 -2.55 -19.58
N PRO A 120 -0.95 -1.52 -19.44
CA PRO A 120 -0.88 -0.27 -20.22
C PRO A 120 0.45 0.50 -20.08
N ASN A 121 1.25 0.20 -19.04
CA ASN A 121 2.58 0.81 -18.84
C ASN A 121 3.70 0.04 -19.56
N PHE A 122 3.42 -1.06 -20.26
CA PHE A 122 4.44 -1.79 -21.00
C PHE A 122 5.06 -0.93 -22.12
N GLY A 123 6.40 -0.88 -22.19
CA GLY A 123 7.13 -0.14 -23.24
C GLY A 123 7.25 1.36 -23.00
N THR A 124 6.76 1.86 -21.87
CA THR A 124 6.87 3.27 -21.48
C THR A 124 8.08 3.54 -20.57
N ASP A 125 8.95 2.54 -20.36
CA ASP A 125 10.17 2.61 -19.54
C ASP A 125 11.11 3.78 -19.90
N SER A 126 11.08 4.20 -21.17
CA SER A 126 11.85 5.35 -21.66
C SER A 126 11.38 6.70 -21.08
N LEU A 127 10.14 6.79 -20.60
CA LEU A 127 9.55 8.00 -20.02
C LEU A 127 9.94 8.20 -18.54
N TRP A 128 10.53 7.19 -17.89
CA TRP A 128 10.91 7.24 -16.47
C TRP A 128 12.30 6.65 -16.24
N PRO A 129 13.36 7.42 -16.59
CA PRO A 129 14.73 7.00 -16.38
C PRO A 129 15.04 6.79 -14.89
N LYS A 130 15.77 5.71 -14.62
CA LYS A 130 16.14 5.25 -13.27
C LYS A 130 16.68 6.40 -12.40
N GLY A 131 16.02 6.66 -11.27
CA GLY A 131 16.46 7.64 -10.28
C GLY A 131 15.90 9.05 -10.43
N LYS A 132 14.97 9.31 -11.37
CA LYS A 132 14.22 10.57 -11.42
C LYS A 132 12.80 10.39 -10.86
N PHE A 133 12.62 10.73 -9.59
CA PHE A 133 11.31 10.95 -8.99
C PHE A 133 11.37 12.36 -8.39
N HIS A 134 10.56 13.28 -8.93
CA HIS A 134 10.39 14.64 -8.43
C HIS A 134 9.36 14.64 -7.31
#